data_AF-A0A5K1FV79-F1
#
_entry.id   AF-A0A5K1FV79-F1
#
_cell.length_a   1.000
_cell.length_b   1.000
_cell.length_c   1.000
_cell.angle_alpha   90.00
_cell.angle_beta   90.00
_cell.angle_gamma   90.00
#
_symmetry.space_group_name_H-M   'P 1'
#
loop_
_entity.id
_entity.type
_entity.pdbx_description
1 polymer ?
#
loop_
_entity_poly.entity_id
_entity_poly.type
_entity_poly.pdbx_seq_one_letter_code
_entity_poly.pdbx_strand_id
1 'polypeptide(L)' 'KDNAPRSINDIKLINAGKILENNKTLAESRVPVGELPGGIITMHVVVRPPAFDRNN' A
#
# COMPACT_ATOMS: atom_id res chain seq x y z
N LYS A 1 4.55 -19.42 10.63
CA LYS A 1 3.83 -18.14 10.48
C LYS A 1 4.51 -17.42 9.32
N ASP A 2 4.18 -17.80 8.10
CA ASP A 2 5.12 -17.64 6.98
C ASP A 2 4.76 -16.45 6.06
N ASN A 3 3.59 -15.85 6.28
CA ASN A 3 3.05 -14.75 5.47
C ASN A 3 3.10 -13.39 6.19
N ALA A 4 3.96 -13.24 7.19
CA ALA A 4 4.18 -11.95 7.83
C ALA A 4 5.20 -11.12 7.03
N PRO A 5 4.98 -9.82 6.86
CA PRO A 5 5.99 -8.95 6.26
C PRO A 5 7.24 -8.94 7.17
N ARG A 6 8.41 -9.07 6.57
CA ARG A 6 9.72 -9.02 7.25
C ARG A 6 10.29 -7.61 7.24
N SER A 7 9.95 -6.81 6.23
CA SER A 7 10.37 -5.42 6.07
C SER A 7 9.25 -4.58 5.44
N ILE A 8 9.37 -3.26 5.51
CA ILE A 8 8.45 -2.31 4.86
C ILE A 8 8.39 -2.53 3.35
N ASN A 9 9.49 -3.03 2.77
CA ASN A 9 9.60 -3.26 1.33
C ASN A 9 8.69 -4.40 0.85
N ASP A 10 8.26 -5.26 1.77
CA ASP A 10 7.35 -6.37 1.48
C ASP A 10 5.90 -5.89 1.38
N ILE A 11 5.63 -4.62 1.71
CA ILE A 11 4.28 -4.09 1.84
C ILE A 11 3.97 -3.12 0.71
N LYS A 12 2.78 -3.25 0.14
CA LYS A 12 2.14 -2.22 -0.69
C LYS A 12 0.79 -1.84 -0.09
N LEU A 13 0.59 -0.55 0.10
CA LEU A 13 -0.68 0.02 0.55
C LEU A 13 -1.50 0.44 -0.67
N ILE A 14 -2.77 0.07 -0.69
CA ILE A 14 -3.68 0.30 -1.82
C ILE A 14 -4.93 1.01 -1.32
N ASN A 15 -5.27 2.12 -1.96
CA ASN A 15 -6.48 2.88 -1.69
C ASN A 15 -7.18 3.21 -3.01
N ALA A 16 -8.50 3.01 -3.08
CA ALA A 16 -9.31 3.24 -4.27
C ALA A 16 -8.70 2.68 -5.58
N GLY A 17 -8.08 1.50 -5.51
CA GLY A 17 -7.43 0.83 -6.65
C GLY A 17 -6.02 1.35 -7.01
N LYS A 18 -5.47 2.32 -6.28
CA LYS A 18 -4.13 2.89 -6.50
C LYS A 18 -3.14 2.43 -5.42
N ILE A 19 -1.93 2.04 -5.83
CA ILE A 19 -0.81 1.79 -4.91
C ILE A 19 -0.25 3.14 -4.42
N LEU A 20 -0.08 3.27 -3.11
CA LEU A 20 0.48 4.48 -2.49
C LEU A 20 2.01 4.44 -2.53
N GLU A 21 2.61 5.59 -2.79
CA GLU A 21 4.07 5.77 -2.84
C GLU A 21 4.58 6.23 -1.47
N ASN A 22 5.71 5.67 -1.02
CA ASN A 22 6.24 5.92 0.32
C ASN A 22 6.69 7.37 0.56
N ASN A 23 6.95 8.13 -0.50
CA ASN A 23 7.39 9.52 -0.45
C ASN A 23 6.24 10.53 -0.57
N LYS A 24 4.99 10.06 -0.57
CA LYS A 24 3.79 10.93 -0.61
C LYS A 24 3.03 10.86 0.70
N THR A 25 2.48 12.00 1.10
CA THR A 25 1.52 12.08 2.20
C THR A 25 0.17 11.50 1.78
N LEU A 26 -0.68 11.21 2.77
CA LEU A 26 -2.06 10.79 2.50
C LEU A 26 -2.87 11.89 1.81
N ALA A 27 -2.60 13.16 2.10
CA ALA A 27 -3.26 14.29 1.46
C ALA A 27 -2.97 14.34 -0.05
N GLU A 28 -1.72 14.09 -0.45
CA GLU A 28 -1.30 14.03 -1.87
C GLU A 28 -1.79 12.76 -2.58
N SER A 29 -2.10 11.70 -1.82
CA SER A 29 -2.59 10.42 -2.34
C SER A 29 -4.11 10.29 -2.33
N ARG A 30 -4.82 11.29 -1.78
CA ARG A 30 -6.26 11.30 -1.59
C ARG A 30 -7.00 11.18 -2.92
N VAL A 31 -8.02 10.32 -2.98
CA VAL A 31 -8.89 10.22 -4.16
C VAL A 31 -10.16 11.06 -3.95
N PRO A 32 -10.50 11.98 -4.88
CA PRO A 32 -11.67 12.87 -4.70
C PRO A 32 -13.01 12.14 -4.60
N VAL A 33 -13.11 10.96 -5.21
CA VAL A 33 -14.33 10.15 -5.28
C VAL A 33 -14.22 8.99 -4.30
N GLY A 34 -15.15 8.93 -3.34
CA GLY A 34 -15.25 7.84 -2.36
C GLY A 34 -14.65 8.13 -0.98
N GLU A 35 -13.84 9.17 -0.83
CA GLU A 35 -13.23 9.56 0.45
C GLU A 35 -13.88 10.82 1.05
N LEU A 36 -14.89 10.59 1.88
CA LEU A 36 -15.62 11.65 2.59
C LEU A 36 -14.78 12.23 3.74
N PRO A 37 -14.71 13.57 3.90
CA PRO A 37 -14.09 14.20 5.06
C PRO A 37 -14.71 13.69 6.37
N GLY A 38 -13.87 13.32 7.34
CA GLY A 38 -14.33 12.76 8.62
C GLY A 38 -14.79 11.29 8.56
N GLY A 39 -14.85 10.69 7.36
CA GLY A 39 -15.07 9.26 7.18
C GLY A 39 -13.82 8.43 7.47
N ILE A 40 -14.02 7.17 7.87
CA ILE A 40 -12.93 6.20 7.98
C ILE A 40 -12.53 5.76 6.58
N ILE A 41 -11.22 5.77 6.31
CA ILE A 41 -10.66 5.23 5.06
C ILE A 41 -10.11 3.84 5.35
N THR A 42 -10.65 2.83 4.66
CA THR A 42 -10.12 1.47 4.70
C THR A 42 -9.23 1.23 3.47
N MET A 43 -7.98 0.84 3.72
CA MET A 43 -7.01 0.55 2.66
C MET A 43 -6.70 -0.95 2.63
N HIS A 44 -6.37 -1.46 1.45
CA HIS A 44 -5.87 -2.82 1.30
C HIS A 44 -4.36 -2.85 1.50
N VAL A 45 -3.88 -3.87 2.19
CA VAL A 45 -2.45 -4.12 2.39
C VAL A 45 -2.11 -5.41 1.67
N VAL A 46 -1.13 -5.36 0.77
CA VAL A 46 -0.60 -6.54 0.09
C VAL A 46 0.80 -6.83 0.62
N VAL A 47 0.99 -8.03 1.14
CA VAL A 47 2.30 -8.57 1.52
C VAL A 47 2.85 -9.34 0.34
N ARG A 48 3.90 -8.81 -0.30
CA ARG A 48 4.66 -9.48 -1.34
C ARG A 48 6.05 -9.74 -0.80
N PRO A 49 6.48 -11.01 -0.66
CA PRO A 49 7.88 -11.31 -0.41
C PRO A 49 8.76 -10.60 -1.45
N PRO A 50 9.99 -10.20 -1.10
CA PRO A 50 10.91 -9.70 -2.10
C PRO A 50 11.02 -10.79 -3.17
N ALA A 51 10.76 -10.44 -4.42
CA ALA A 51 11.12 -11.31 -5.52
C ALA A 51 12.60 -11.60 -5.31
N PHE A 52 12.97 -12.87 -5.14
CA PHE A 52 14.35 -13.26 -5.41
C PHE A 52 14.57 -12.77 -6.84
N ASP A 53 15.37 -11.71 -7.00
CA ASP A 53 15.86 -11.32 -8.32
C ASP A 53 16.59 -12.55 -8.83
N ARG A 54 15.89 -13.39 -9.61
CA ARG A 54 16.54 -14.34 -10.52
C ARG A 54 17.12 -13.49 -11.63
N ASN A 55 18.20 -12.80 -11.31
CA ASN A 55 19.08 -12.19 -12.29
C ASN A 55 19.68 -13.35 -13.08
N ASN A 56 19.25 -13.51 -14.33
CA ASN A 56 19.86 -14.37 -15.33
C ASN A 56 20.50 -13.49 -16.39
#